data_AF-A0A1N7SUQ9-F1
#
_entry.id   AF-A0A1N7SUQ9-F1
#
_cell.length_a   1.000
_cell.length_b   1.000
_cell.length_c   1.000
_cell.angle_alpha   90.00
_cell.angle_beta   90.00
_cell.angle_gamma   90.00
#
_symmetry.space_group_name_H-M   'P 1'
#
loop_
_entity.id
_entity.type
_entity.pdbx_description
1 polymer ?
#
loop_
_entity_poly.entity_id
_entity_poly.type
_entity_poly.pdbx_seq_one_letter_code
_entity_poly.pdbx_strand_id
1 'polypeptide(L)'
;MENESDQMTIDDALEADTVKALRRLFTSDASPIPSPPAERAESATLVGEVTDTHHPDAMGRIRVKWSMQDGNTCERWLECVDGVKPRIGDRVLLQSPANWPGYLVSGLLKRAGSGEPVEPVVEPAVALALEPDKCVQVSDASGYPLLQVRASPDGPVITLLNRNVNIEVAGKLRLSAQTLELEGGRGGVDIRTKADTVVRSRYVRLN
;
A
#
# COMPACT_ATOMS: atom_id res chain seq x y z
N MET A 1 73.38 -58.19 2.69
CA MET A 1 72.03 -58.17 2.09
C MET A 1 71.06 -58.22 3.24
N GLU A 2 70.65 -57.06 3.74
CA GLU A 2 69.67 -56.88 4.82
C GLU A 2 69.50 -55.35 4.91
N ASN A 3 68.49 -54.80 4.24
CA ASN A 3 67.92 -53.45 4.43
C ASN A 3 66.99 -53.08 3.25
N GLU A 4 66.02 -53.94 2.94
CA GLU A 4 64.87 -53.58 2.08
C GLU A 4 63.53 -53.97 2.73
N SER A 5 63.54 -54.95 3.65
CA SER A 5 62.34 -55.41 4.35
C SER A 5 61.80 -54.46 5.43
N ASP A 6 62.61 -53.52 5.95
CA ASP A 6 62.21 -52.58 7.00
C ASP A 6 61.56 -51.29 6.45
N GLN A 7 61.77 -50.97 5.17
CA GLN A 7 61.20 -49.77 4.55
C GLN A 7 59.72 -49.99 4.16
N MET A 8 59.35 -51.23 3.80
CA MET A 8 58.02 -51.59 3.33
C MET A 8 56.99 -51.70 4.47
N THR A 9 57.44 -52.01 5.70
CA THR A 9 56.59 -52.11 6.91
C THR A 9 56.22 -50.75 7.50
N ILE A 10 57.02 -49.71 7.25
CA ILE A 10 56.79 -48.35 7.76
C ILE A 10 55.71 -47.63 6.93
N ASP A 11 55.67 -47.88 5.62
CA ASP A 11 54.69 -47.28 4.70
C ASP A 11 53.28 -47.86 4.95
N ASP A 12 53.17 -49.18 5.14
CA ASP A 12 51.89 -49.85 5.46
C ASP A 12 51.29 -49.38 6.80
N ALA A 13 52.14 -49.08 7.79
CA ALA A 13 51.70 -48.56 9.08
C ALA A 13 51.17 -47.12 8.98
N LEU A 14 51.79 -46.29 8.14
CA LEU A 14 51.37 -44.91 7.90
C LEU A 14 50.06 -44.85 7.12
N GLU A 15 49.89 -45.72 6.11
CA GLU A 15 48.64 -45.84 5.36
C GLU A 15 47.49 -46.32 6.24
N ALA A 16 47.74 -47.30 7.13
CA ALA A 16 46.72 -47.80 8.04
C ALA A 16 46.23 -46.71 9.02
N ASP A 17 47.12 -45.87 9.54
CA ASP A 17 46.75 -44.77 10.43
C ASP A 17 46.05 -43.62 9.68
N THR A 18 46.44 -43.38 8.43
CA THR A 18 45.79 -42.38 7.55
C THR A 18 44.37 -42.82 7.15
N VAL A 19 44.18 -44.09 6.82
CA VAL A 19 42.86 -44.68 6.54
C VAL A 19 41.97 -44.69 7.79
N LYS A 20 42.55 -44.90 8.97
CA LYS A 20 41.84 -44.82 10.25
C LYS A 20 41.44 -43.39 10.61
N ALA A 21 42.28 -42.39 10.30
CA ALA A 21 41.96 -40.97 10.45
C ALA A 21 40.86 -40.53 9.46
N LEU A 22 40.91 -40.98 8.21
CA LEU A 22 39.86 -40.74 7.21
C LEU A 22 38.54 -41.40 7.63
N ARG A 23 38.56 -42.63 8.12
CA ARG A 23 37.35 -43.28 8.65
C ARG A 23 36.75 -42.47 9.81
N ARG A 24 37.55 -41.91 10.72
CA ARG A 24 37.03 -41.01 11.78
C ARG A 24 36.35 -39.75 11.25
N LEU A 25 36.80 -39.20 10.12
CA LEU A 25 36.14 -38.06 9.47
C LEU A 25 34.77 -38.43 8.87
N PHE A 26 34.62 -39.68 8.39
CA PHE A 26 33.37 -40.16 7.79
C PHE A 26 32.44 -40.92 8.75
N THR A 27 32.91 -41.35 9.92
CA THR A 27 32.07 -41.90 11.01
C THR A 27 31.58 -40.81 11.97
N SER A 28 31.81 -39.53 11.67
CA SER A 28 31.11 -38.41 12.31
C SER A 28 29.68 -38.33 11.76
N ASP A 29 28.92 -39.39 12.03
CA ASP A 29 27.49 -39.49 11.84
C ASP A 29 26.83 -38.66 12.94
N ALA A 30 27.01 -37.34 12.85
CA ALA A 30 26.17 -36.38 13.54
C ALA A 30 24.82 -36.42 12.81
N SER A 31 24.02 -37.44 13.13
CA SER A 31 22.59 -37.39 12.90
C SER A 31 22.12 -36.00 13.36
N PRO A 32 21.45 -35.20 12.51
CA PRO A 32 20.92 -33.93 12.96
C PRO A 32 20.02 -34.23 14.14
N ILE A 33 20.41 -33.75 15.32
CA ILE A 33 19.55 -33.77 16.51
C ILE A 33 18.21 -33.23 16.01
N PRO A 34 17.10 -33.98 16.12
CA PRO A 34 15.79 -33.43 15.82
C PRO A 34 15.70 -32.16 16.64
N SER A 35 15.62 -31.01 15.97
CA SER A 35 15.36 -29.76 16.66
C SER A 35 14.17 -30.03 17.58
N PRO A 36 14.21 -29.65 18.87
CA PRO A 36 13.04 -29.80 19.73
C PRO A 36 11.84 -29.24 18.95
N PRO A 37 10.67 -29.90 18.99
CA PRO A 37 9.51 -29.46 18.21
C PRO A 37 9.38 -27.98 18.45
N ALA A 38 9.55 -27.19 17.38
CA ALA A 38 9.51 -25.74 17.46
C ALA A 38 8.27 -25.42 18.26
N GLU A 39 8.47 -24.94 19.50
CA GLU A 39 7.41 -24.41 20.32
C GLU A 39 6.63 -23.53 19.36
N ARG A 40 5.37 -23.88 19.12
CA ARG A 40 4.50 -23.17 18.18
C ARG A 40 4.76 -21.70 18.45
N ALA A 41 5.48 -21.03 17.54
CA ALA A 41 5.87 -19.65 17.77
C ALA A 41 4.55 -18.91 17.80
N GLU A 42 4.08 -18.61 19.02
CA GLU A 42 2.82 -17.95 19.22
C GLU A 42 2.92 -16.68 18.40
N SER A 43 1.97 -16.48 17.49
CA SER A 43 2.00 -15.36 16.55
C SER A 43 2.08 -14.05 17.34
N ALA A 44 3.30 -13.54 17.50
CA ALA A 44 3.57 -12.39 18.32
C ALA A 44 3.45 -11.15 17.46
N THR A 45 2.66 -10.19 17.94
CA THR A 45 2.57 -8.85 17.35
C THR A 45 3.33 -7.88 18.24
N LEU A 46 4.33 -7.20 17.67
CA LEU A 46 5.16 -6.20 18.36
C LEU A 46 5.07 -4.85 17.65
N VAL A 47 5.51 -3.79 18.32
CA VAL A 47 5.63 -2.45 17.74
C VAL A 47 7.11 -2.10 17.61
N GLY A 48 7.53 -1.69 16.42
CA GLY A 48 8.87 -1.19 16.14
C GLY A 48 8.87 0.23 15.61
N GLU A 49 10.06 0.81 15.49
CA GLU A 49 10.32 2.11 14.88
C GLU A 49 11.27 1.95 13.69
N VAL A 50 10.92 2.57 12.56
CA VAL A 50 11.75 2.53 11.35
C VAL A 50 12.97 3.43 11.53
N THR A 51 14.16 2.85 11.47
CA THR A 51 15.43 3.58 11.56
C THR A 51 16.01 3.90 10.18
N ASP A 52 15.72 3.06 9.18
CA ASP A 52 16.20 3.26 7.80
C ASP A 52 15.24 2.61 6.79
N THR A 53 15.16 3.17 5.59
CA THR A 53 14.34 2.68 4.48
C THR A 53 15.17 2.28 3.26
N HIS A 54 16.50 2.48 3.29
CA HIS A 54 17.39 2.21 2.17
C HIS A 54 18.36 1.08 2.50
N HIS A 55 17.95 -0.17 2.22
CA HIS A 55 18.86 -1.30 2.33
C HIS A 55 19.94 -1.22 1.23
N PRO A 56 21.24 -1.45 1.56
CA PRO A 56 22.33 -1.33 0.59
C PRO A 56 22.20 -2.29 -0.61
N ASP A 57 21.79 -3.55 -0.36
CA ASP A 57 21.79 -4.59 -1.40
C ASP A 57 20.41 -5.17 -1.80
N ALA A 58 19.33 -4.85 -1.10
CA ALA A 58 18.02 -5.51 -1.26
C ALA A 58 16.85 -4.51 -1.23
N MET A 59 16.31 -4.15 -2.39
CA MET A 59 15.20 -3.21 -2.49
C MET A 59 13.95 -3.74 -1.76
N GLY A 60 13.28 -2.88 -1.00
CA GLY A 60 12.03 -3.21 -0.30
C GLY A 60 12.18 -3.70 1.14
N ARG A 61 13.42 -3.85 1.65
CA ARG A 61 13.67 -4.09 3.08
C ARG A 61 13.83 -2.78 3.83
N ILE A 62 13.26 -2.73 5.03
CA ILE A 62 13.35 -1.57 5.92
C ILE A 62 13.99 -1.96 7.24
N ARG A 63 14.81 -1.08 7.80
CA ARG A 63 15.48 -1.30 9.07
C ARG A 63 14.56 -0.86 10.18
N VAL A 64 14.25 -1.77 11.08
CA VAL A 64 13.33 -1.53 12.19
C VAL A 64 14.03 -1.88 13.50
N LYS A 65 13.86 -1.01 14.48
CA LYS A 65 14.30 -1.19 15.86
C LYS A 65 13.08 -1.43 16.76
N TRP A 66 13.12 -2.44 17.61
CA TRP A 66 12.05 -2.75 18.56
C TRP A 66 12.61 -3.36 19.84
N SER A 67 11.80 -3.34 20.90
CA SER A 67 12.13 -3.97 22.18
C SER A 67 11.38 -5.28 22.34
N MET A 68 12.10 -6.32 22.77
CA MET A 68 11.53 -7.60 23.16
C MET A 68 11.04 -7.54 24.62
N GLN A 69 10.21 -8.51 25.03
CA GLN A 69 9.63 -8.55 26.38
C GLN A 69 10.69 -8.71 27.50
N ASP A 70 11.85 -9.27 27.16
CA ASP A 70 13.00 -9.40 28.05
C ASP A 70 13.80 -8.09 28.23
N GLY A 71 13.35 -7.00 27.59
CA GLY A 71 14.00 -5.68 27.61
C GLY A 71 15.13 -5.53 26.59
N ASN A 72 15.49 -6.59 25.86
CA ASN A 72 16.51 -6.51 24.82
C ASN A 72 15.99 -5.73 23.62
N THR A 73 16.85 -4.85 23.10
CA THR A 73 16.53 -4.10 21.88
C THR A 73 17.09 -4.85 20.68
N CYS A 74 16.23 -5.15 19.71
CA CYS A 74 16.58 -5.74 18.44
C CYS A 74 16.52 -4.69 17.34
N GLU A 75 17.44 -4.74 16.39
CA GLU A 75 17.38 -3.96 15.17
C GLU A 75 17.73 -4.85 13.98
N ARG A 76 16.83 -4.95 13.00
CA ARG A 76 17.02 -5.79 11.81
C ARG A 76 16.36 -5.18 10.58
N TRP A 77 16.83 -5.62 9.42
CA TRP A 77 16.18 -5.39 8.13
C TRP A 77 15.04 -6.39 7.96
N LEU A 78 13.82 -5.88 7.84
CA LEU A 78 12.60 -6.67 7.72
C LEU A 78 11.93 -6.42 6.37
N GLU A 79 11.20 -7.44 5.92
CA GLU A 79 10.36 -7.34 4.73
C GLU A 79 9.06 -6.63 5.06
N CYS A 80 8.54 -5.89 4.09
CA CYS A 80 7.30 -5.13 4.20
C CYS A 80 6.24 -5.79 3.34
N VAL A 81 5.04 -5.99 3.90
CA VAL A 81 3.89 -6.46 3.13
C VAL A 81 3.58 -5.43 2.04
N ASP A 82 3.16 -5.92 0.87
CA ASP A 82 2.84 -5.06 -0.26
C ASP A 82 1.80 -3.98 0.11
N GLY A 83 1.97 -2.79 -0.45
CA GLY A 83 1.15 -1.62 -0.16
C GLY A 83 1.52 -0.86 1.13
N VAL A 84 2.35 -1.41 2.02
CA VAL A 84 2.84 -0.70 3.21
C VAL A 84 4.10 0.10 2.82
N LYS A 85 4.08 1.43 3.04
CA LYS A 85 5.19 2.35 2.69
C LYS A 85 5.69 3.14 3.90
N PRO A 86 6.48 2.52 4.80
CA PRO A 86 6.97 3.18 6.00
C PRO A 86 8.05 4.22 5.69
N ARG A 87 8.08 5.28 6.48
CA ARG A 87 9.13 6.31 6.48
C ARG A 87 9.98 6.20 7.75
N ILE A 88 11.18 6.75 7.71
CA ILE A 88 12.06 6.85 8.89
C ILE A 88 11.31 7.58 10.02
N GLY A 89 11.30 6.98 11.21
CA GLY A 89 10.58 7.48 12.40
C GLY A 89 9.13 7.02 12.56
N ASP A 90 8.58 6.30 11.56
CA ASP A 90 7.25 5.70 11.68
C ASP A 90 7.25 4.55 12.69
N ARG A 91 6.12 4.38 13.39
CA ARG A 91 5.85 3.19 14.19
C ARG A 91 5.20 2.14 13.31
N VAL A 92 5.67 0.91 13.40
CA VAL A 92 5.22 -0.20 12.55
C VAL A 92 4.80 -1.40 13.37
N LEU A 93 3.85 -2.16 12.85
CA LEU A 93 3.41 -3.43 13.41
C LEU A 93 4.27 -4.56 12.85
N LEU A 94 4.97 -5.24 13.75
CA LEU A 94 5.78 -6.42 13.46
C LEU A 94 4.95 -7.66 13.76
N GLN A 95 4.86 -8.57 12.79
CA GLN A 95 4.20 -9.85 12.98
C GLN A 95 5.19 -10.98 12.70
N SER A 96 5.14 -12.03 13.50
CA SER A 96 5.88 -13.28 13.26
C SER A 96 4.87 -14.41 12.98
N PRO A 97 4.39 -14.57 11.74
CA PRO A 97 3.53 -15.70 11.39
C PRO A 97 4.23 -17.03 11.68
N ALA A 98 3.50 -18.01 12.19
CA ALA A 98 4.06 -19.31 12.55
C ALA A 98 4.71 -20.08 11.38
N ASN A 99 4.35 -19.76 10.14
CA ASN A 99 4.87 -20.36 8.91
C ASN A 99 5.90 -19.48 8.19
N TRP A 100 6.42 -18.43 8.83
CA TRP A 100 7.37 -17.48 8.25
C TRP A 100 8.66 -17.42 9.08
N PRO A 101 9.85 -17.31 8.46
CA PRO A 101 11.14 -17.45 9.16
C PRO A 101 11.51 -16.26 10.08
N GLY A 102 10.66 -15.25 10.24
CA GLY A 102 10.96 -14.10 11.09
C GLY A 102 9.85 -13.08 11.19
N TYR A 103 10.19 -11.88 11.65
CA TYR A 103 9.25 -10.77 11.68
C TYR A 103 9.11 -10.14 10.28
N LEU A 104 7.90 -9.70 9.99
CA LEU A 104 7.58 -8.87 8.84
C LEU A 104 6.83 -7.62 9.28
N VAL A 105 6.92 -6.56 8.48
CA VAL A 105 6.19 -5.31 8.69
C VAL A 105 4.84 -5.42 8.01
N SER A 106 3.79 -5.51 8.83
CA SER A 106 2.40 -5.75 8.41
C SER A 106 1.57 -4.47 8.27
N GLY A 107 2.00 -3.37 8.88
CA GLY A 107 1.27 -2.12 8.84
C GLY A 107 1.93 -0.98 9.61
N LEU A 108 1.38 0.23 9.42
CA LEU A 108 1.79 1.44 10.12
C LEU A 108 0.89 1.68 11.33
N LEU A 109 1.49 1.92 12.48
CA LEU A 109 0.79 2.35 13.67
C LEU A 109 0.83 3.89 13.73
N LYS A 110 -0.29 4.52 13.37
CA LYS A 110 -0.42 5.98 13.56
C LYS A 110 -0.29 6.29 15.04
N ARG A 111 0.56 7.26 15.38
CA ARG A 111 0.58 7.84 16.73
C ARG A 111 -0.81 8.37 17.01
N ALA A 112 -1.38 8.05 18.17
CA ALA A 112 -2.58 8.71 18.64
C ALA A 112 -2.25 10.20 18.81
N GLY A 113 -2.72 11.01 17.86
CA GLY A 113 -2.71 12.46 17.98
C GLY A 113 -3.98 12.90 18.69
N SER A 114 -3.87 13.87 19.59
CA SER A 114 -4.99 14.64 20.12
C SER A 114 -5.41 15.70 19.08
N GLY A 115 -5.89 15.26 17.92
CA GLY A 115 -6.27 16.14 16.81
C GLY A 115 -7.66 15.80 16.28
N GLU A 116 -8.39 16.83 15.83
CA GLU A 116 -9.71 16.69 15.20
C GLU A 116 -9.69 15.64 14.07
N PRO A 117 -10.84 14.96 13.81
CA PRO A 117 -10.96 14.03 12.69
C PRO A 117 -10.57 14.71 11.39
N VAL A 118 -9.43 14.32 10.81
CA VAL A 118 -9.04 14.74 9.47
C VAL A 118 -9.95 14.00 8.50
N GLU A 119 -10.79 14.75 7.79
CA GLU A 119 -11.63 14.24 6.73
C GLU A 119 -10.74 13.48 5.71
N PRO A 120 -11.07 12.24 5.34
CA PRO A 120 -10.19 11.43 4.50
C PRO A 120 -9.99 12.14 3.16
N VAL A 121 -8.73 12.42 2.83
CA VAL A 121 -8.36 12.94 1.52
C VAL A 121 -8.66 11.85 0.49
N VAL A 122 -9.75 12.02 -0.24
CA VAL A 122 -10.14 11.12 -1.33
C VAL A 122 -9.23 11.39 -2.51
N GLU A 123 -8.23 10.53 -2.72
CA GLU A 123 -7.42 10.57 -3.93
C GLU A 123 -8.23 10.02 -5.12
N PRO A 124 -8.27 10.72 -6.27
CA PRO A 124 -8.99 10.24 -7.44
C PRO A 124 -8.28 9.01 -8.02
N ALA A 125 -9.04 7.95 -8.31
CA ALA A 125 -8.50 6.72 -8.93
C ALA A 125 -7.85 6.97 -10.31
N VAL A 126 -8.24 8.05 -10.99
CA VAL A 126 -7.64 8.56 -12.23
C VAL A 126 -7.68 10.09 -12.19
N ALA A 127 -6.53 10.73 -12.44
CA ALA A 127 -6.42 12.18 -12.56
C ALA A 127 -5.97 12.55 -13.99
N LEU A 128 -6.77 13.36 -14.67
CA LEU A 128 -6.40 13.97 -15.95
C LEU A 128 -6.12 15.46 -15.72
N ALA A 129 -4.87 15.87 -15.95
CA ALA A 129 -4.48 17.27 -15.88
C ALA A 129 -4.73 17.95 -17.24
N LEU A 130 -5.55 18.99 -17.25
CA LEU A 130 -5.76 19.81 -18.44
C LEU A 130 -4.69 20.90 -18.51
N GLU A 131 -4.06 21.05 -19.69
CA GLU A 131 -3.26 22.24 -19.98
C GLU A 131 -4.15 23.50 -20.05
N PRO A 132 -3.57 24.70 -19.89
CA PRO A 132 -4.26 25.94 -20.22
C PRO A 132 -4.88 25.87 -21.62
N ASP A 133 -6.09 26.40 -21.76
CA ASP A 133 -6.85 26.42 -23.02
C ASP A 133 -7.26 25.06 -23.60
N LYS A 134 -7.13 23.97 -22.82
CA LYS A 134 -7.67 22.65 -23.19
C LYS A 134 -8.97 22.34 -22.45
N CYS A 135 -9.74 21.42 -23.04
CA CYS A 135 -10.98 20.91 -22.46
C CYS A 135 -11.06 19.38 -22.61
N VAL A 136 -11.77 18.74 -21.69
CA VAL A 136 -12.30 17.39 -21.92
C VAL A 136 -13.58 17.52 -22.70
N GLN A 137 -13.70 16.80 -23.82
CA GLN A 137 -14.93 16.76 -24.60
C GLN A 137 -15.39 15.32 -24.76
N VAL A 138 -16.68 15.09 -24.54
CA VAL A 138 -17.36 13.83 -24.86
C VAL A 138 -18.19 14.07 -26.11
N SER A 139 -17.97 13.24 -27.13
CA SER A 139 -18.73 13.25 -28.38
C SER A 139 -19.52 11.95 -28.55
N ASP A 140 -20.56 11.99 -29.36
CA ASP A 140 -21.29 10.79 -29.78
C ASP A 140 -20.50 9.96 -30.82
N ALA A 141 -21.06 8.82 -31.23
CA ALA A 141 -20.45 7.93 -32.22
C ALA A 141 -20.28 8.56 -33.62
N SER A 142 -20.99 9.65 -33.90
CA SER A 142 -20.89 10.41 -35.16
C SER A 142 -19.92 11.58 -35.04
N GLY A 143 -19.32 11.81 -33.86
CA GLY A 143 -18.39 12.89 -33.58
C GLY A 143 -19.04 14.18 -33.08
N TYR A 144 -20.36 14.24 -32.90
CA TYR A 144 -21.02 15.45 -32.40
C TYR A 144 -20.75 15.65 -30.91
N PRO A 145 -20.33 16.85 -30.48
CA PRO A 145 -20.04 17.13 -29.07
C PRO A 145 -21.30 17.11 -28.22
N LEU A 146 -21.24 16.41 -27.08
CA LEU A 146 -22.34 16.31 -26.11
C LEU A 146 -22.04 17.12 -24.84
N LEU A 147 -20.83 16.97 -24.30
CA LEU A 147 -20.40 17.56 -23.04
C LEU A 147 -18.98 18.08 -23.18
N GLN A 148 -18.70 19.22 -22.56
CA GLN A 148 -17.36 19.76 -22.45
C GLN A 148 -17.09 20.23 -21.01
N VAL A 149 -15.90 19.91 -20.51
CA VAL A 149 -15.37 20.42 -19.24
C VAL A 149 -14.09 21.19 -19.53
N ARG A 150 -14.04 22.45 -19.13
CA ARG A 150 -12.85 23.31 -19.29
C ARG A 150 -12.50 24.03 -18.00
N ALA A 151 -11.22 24.32 -17.82
CA ALA A 151 -10.79 25.33 -16.87
C ALA A 151 -11.08 26.73 -17.42
N SER A 152 -11.49 27.65 -16.57
CA SER A 152 -11.60 29.08 -16.89
C SER A 152 -11.03 29.90 -15.74
N PRO A 153 -10.71 31.20 -15.94
CA PRO A 153 -10.24 32.07 -14.88
C PRO A 153 -11.19 32.15 -13.67
N ASP A 154 -12.50 32.02 -13.91
CA ASP A 154 -13.54 32.08 -12.89
C ASP A 154 -13.86 30.70 -12.28
N GLY A 155 -13.12 29.66 -12.69
CA GLY A 155 -13.28 28.28 -12.20
C GLY A 155 -13.67 27.28 -13.30
N PRO A 156 -13.94 26.02 -12.94
CA PRO A 156 -14.31 24.98 -13.90
C PRO A 156 -15.69 25.26 -14.52
N VAL A 157 -15.79 25.09 -15.84
CA VAL A 157 -17.03 25.24 -16.58
C VAL A 157 -17.41 23.92 -17.23
N ILE A 158 -18.65 23.49 -16.96
CA ILE A 158 -19.27 22.35 -17.62
C ILE A 158 -20.29 22.88 -18.61
N THR A 159 -20.18 22.50 -19.88
CA THR A 159 -21.06 22.94 -20.97
C THR A 159 -21.68 21.74 -21.66
N LEU A 160 -23.00 21.75 -21.81
CA LEU A 160 -23.76 20.76 -22.57
C LEU A 160 -23.97 21.35 -23.97
N LEU A 161 -23.32 20.76 -24.98
CA LEU A 161 -23.07 21.40 -26.28
C LEU A 161 -24.14 21.12 -27.35
N ASN A 162 -25.17 20.34 -27.02
CA ASN A 162 -26.26 20.02 -27.93
C ASN A 162 -27.54 20.80 -27.61
N ARG A 163 -28.43 20.92 -28.58
CA ARG A 163 -29.77 21.48 -28.39
C ARG A 163 -30.65 20.45 -27.68
N ASN A 164 -31.56 20.93 -26.84
CA ASN A 164 -32.50 20.09 -26.08
C ASN A 164 -31.81 19.09 -25.14
N VAL A 165 -31.25 19.63 -24.06
CA VAL A 165 -30.55 18.84 -23.04
C VAL A 165 -31.55 18.32 -22.01
N ASN A 166 -31.47 17.02 -21.69
CA ASN A 166 -32.21 16.40 -20.60
C ASN A 166 -31.24 15.89 -19.53
N ILE A 167 -31.57 16.13 -18.26
CA ILE A 167 -30.86 15.57 -17.11
C ILE A 167 -31.82 14.60 -16.43
N GLU A 168 -31.62 13.30 -16.66
CA GLU A 168 -32.43 12.23 -16.07
C GLU A 168 -31.69 11.54 -14.93
N VAL A 169 -32.37 11.38 -13.80
CA VAL A 169 -31.84 10.69 -12.63
C VAL A 169 -32.91 9.77 -12.06
N ALA A 170 -32.53 8.51 -11.79
CA ALA A 170 -33.42 7.52 -11.19
C ALA A 170 -33.79 7.84 -9.73
N GLY A 171 -32.94 8.61 -9.04
CA GLY A 171 -33.09 8.95 -7.63
C GLY A 171 -33.29 10.45 -7.41
N LYS A 172 -32.39 11.04 -6.62
CA LYS A 172 -32.47 12.43 -6.18
C LYS A 172 -31.42 13.29 -6.88
N LEU A 173 -31.84 14.36 -7.55
CA LEU A 173 -30.95 15.45 -7.95
C LEU A 173 -30.84 16.48 -6.81
N ARG A 174 -29.62 16.87 -6.46
CA ARG A 174 -29.34 17.98 -5.54
C ARG A 174 -28.39 18.96 -6.22
N LEU A 175 -28.81 20.21 -6.32
CA LEU A 175 -27.96 21.33 -6.70
C LEU A 175 -27.66 22.14 -5.43
N SER A 176 -26.41 22.56 -5.24
CA SER A 176 -25.99 23.32 -4.05
C SER A 176 -24.89 24.29 -4.43
N ALA A 177 -25.11 25.56 -4.15
CA ALA A 177 -24.22 26.66 -4.46
C ALA A 177 -24.54 27.84 -3.52
N GLN A 178 -23.63 28.82 -3.44
CA GLN A 178 -23.93 30.08 -2.77
C GLN A 178 -25.04 30.85 -3.49
N THR A 179 -25.09 30.75 -4.82
CA THR A 179 -26.14 31.34 -5.66
C THR A 179 -26.48 30.35 -6.78
N LEU A 180 -27.77 30.18 -7.05
CA LEU A 180 -28.29 29.38 -8.15
C LEU A 180 -29.12 30.29 -9.06
N GLU A 181 -28.69 30.43 -10.31
CA GLU A 181 -29.38 31.22 -11.32
C GLU A 181 -30.01 30.28 -12.36
N LEU A 182 -31.28 30.50 -12.68
CA LEU A 182 -32.03 29.77 -13.70
C LEU A 182 -32.61 30.78 -14.67
N GLU A 183 -32.03 30.85 -15.87
CA GLU A 183 -32.49 31.74 -16.93
C GLU A 183 -33.21 30.91 -18.01
N GLY A 184 -34.46 31.26 -18.25
CA GLY A 184 -35.17 30.83 -19.45
C GLY A 184 -35.04 31.90 -20.52
N GLY A 185 -34.75 31.50 -21.76
CA GLY A 185 -34.81 32.41 -22.90
C GLY A 185 -36.24 32.86 -23.21
N ARG A 186 -36.61 33.00 -24.49
CA ARG A 186 -37.97 33.43 -24.87
C ARG A 186 -39.11 32.56 -24.31
N GLY A 187 -38.82 31.30 -23.98
CA GLY A 187 -39.80 30.36 -23.40
C GLY A 187 -39.96 30.45 -21.89
N GLY A 188 -39.13 31.21 -21.18
CA GLY A 188 -39.13 31.26 -19.72
C GLY A 188 -38.70 29.95 -19.06
N VAL A 189 -39.04 29.80 -17.77
CA VAL A 189 -38.75 28.62 -16.95
C VAL A 189 -40.07 27.96 -16.56
N ASP A 190 -40.19 26.66 -16.84
CA ASP A 190 -41.36 25.84 -16.47
C ASP A 190 -40.93 24.77 -15.46
N ILE A 191 -41.60 24.73 -14.30
CA ILE A 191 -41.32 23.78 -13.21
C ILE A 191 -42.56 22.91 -13.02
N ARG A 192 -42.42 21.62 -13.31
CA ARG A 192 -43.51 20.64 -13.17
C ARG A 192 -43.12 19.53 -12.20
N THR A 193 -44.07 19.14 -11.36
CA THR A 193 -43.96 18.04 -10.41
C THR A 193 -45.22 17.18 -10.48
N LYS A 194 -45.09 15.89 -10.20
CA LYS A 194 -46.25 14.99 -10.04
C LYS A 194 -46.90 15.10 -8.65
N ALA A 195 -46.14 15.58 -7.67
CA ALA A 195 -46.55 15.73 -6.29
C ALA A 195 -46.42 17.21 -5.89
N ASP A 196 -45.99 17.49 -4.66
CA ASP A 196 -45.84 18.86 -4.19
C ASP A 196 -44.55 19.52 -4.68
N THR A 197 -44.59 20.85 -4.79
CA THR A 197 -43.41 21.70 -4.91
C THR A 197 -43.36 22.60 -3.68
N VAL A 198 -42.20 22.62 -3.00
CA VAL A 198 -41.99 23.45 -1.82
C VAL A 198 -40.85 24.41 -2.10
N VAL A 199 -41.15 25.72 -2.12
CA VAL A 199 -40.14 26.78 -2.20
C VAL A 199 -39.98 27.40 -0.82
N ARG A 200 -38.79 27.24 -0.23
CA ARG A 200 -38.45 27.84 1.07
C ARG A 200 -37.47 28.97 0.84
N SER A 201 -37.90 30.18 1.15
CA SER A 201 -37.05 31.37 1.09
C SER A 201 -37.48 32.33 2.18
N ARG A 202 -36.57 33.21 2.57
CA ARG A 202 -36.91 34.37 3.41
C ARG A 202 -37.81 35.35 2.65
N TYR A 203 -37.61 35.46 1.33
CA TYR A 203 -38.37 36.32 0.44
C TYR A 203 -38.64 35.61 -0.89
N VAL A 204 -39.88 35.65 -1.35
CA VAL A 204 -40.28 35.20 -2.68
C VAL A 204 -40.90 36.39 -3.40
N ARG A 205 -40.35 36.74 -4.56
CA ARG A 205 -40.90 37.77 -5.43
C ARG A 205 -41.34 37.10 -6.73
N LEU A 206 -42.62 37.27 -7.05
CA LEU A 206 -43.20 36.88 -8.33
C LEU A 206 -43.50 38.19 -9.07
N ASN A 207 -42.97 38.32 -10.29
CA ASN A 207 -43.24 39.45 -11.16
C ASN A 207 -44.24 39.04 -12.24
#